data_AF-A0A4Y9Y0K6-F1
#
_entry.id   AF-A0A4Y9Y0K6-F1
#
_cell.length_a   1.000
_cell.length_b   1.000
_cell.length_c   1.000
_cell.angle_alpha   90.00
_cell.angle_beta   90.00
_cell.angle_gamma   90.00
#
_symmetry.space_group_name_H-M   'P 1'
#
loop_
_entity.id
_entity.type
_entity.pdbx_description
1 polymer ?
#
loop_
_entity_poly.entity_id
_entity_poly.type
_entity_poly.pdbx_seq_one_letter_code
_entity_poly.pdbx_strand_id
1 'polypeptide(L)'
;MTWIPAIDMVSVEVRARRDGRYGAADPLRWPQIYDPQYAYLCVLPDHFEQLSDHLDLPISTATDVAEDYYEHVDKVDNLGTPLVRLHPDRYSKLSADISMLKSRVWEFIQDDTATHANTAVGRLGPENIHAPLRNYVLSATEAVERMRSLPMTIKQFTWETREYQRYYVEAVAYTEFVTVYTERMLCRRAEAVDSRLIGAVSGDPVVVSRLYSAGIPVWFIRPWFHLLPDLKINDLVEPTLPGDRGVVTEDYDPPFATQYSGPPGIAHLVALHAFGMDVYQRGVADRPPIVPHSGDDNDGQRRPLSPDPLGDQDSAHTPPKPNAGRDHFVDPEHHLIPPSITQWAKALFRVDNDLARIRRDRLPGGYYCPNPATFAIANSLPRFLETWLTIRPAWLLYAADAVYANTPMPNLSKHVWNALLVMSDDQRRHAALQTTPPPGCNASTKARSEAMKLFGRFFPSSDFATPSTVKWFDIQVTTPIRKPDDNLVRKVVWELYELSFRLELSALDYKMRDMQSKPAPLRASRRSQLSSCFPDRRLVITHYPLANVGLAALHPHSLAVYVEALRRIMTTWPDTNSLQIPVRPEDTPQLILDVEHTVVSFYCQRFFDVCGRAAVIPHRLPAH
;
A
#
# COMPACT_ATOMS: atom_id res chain seq x y z
N MET A 1 8.80 -36.69 13.28
CA MET A 1 8.61 -35.33 13.81
C MET A 1 8.20 -35.44 15.27
N THR A 2 8.72 -34.58 16.13
CA THR A 2 8.55 -34.66 17.59
C THR A 2 7.40 -33.81 18.13
N TRP A 3 6.71 -33.03 17.27
CA TRP A 3 5.70 -32.07 17.69
C TRP A 3 4.73 -31.70 16.55
N ILE A 4 3.58 -31.11 16.89
CA ILE A 4 2.59 -30.56 15.94
C ILE A 4 2.24 -29.13 16.36
N PRO A 5 2.37 -28.11 15.50
CA PRO A 5 2.09 -26.73 15.86
C PRO A 5 0.59 -26.50 16.06
N ALA A 6 0.22 -25.78 17.11
CA ALA A 6 -1.06 -25.09 17.19
C ALA A 6 -1.07 -23.91 16.20
N ILE A 7 -2.06 -23.87 15.31
CA ILE A 7 -2.21 -22.82 14.29
C ILE A 7 -3.57 -22.15 14.47
N ASP A 8 -3.56 -20.83 14.66
CA ASP A 8 -4.78 -20.03 14.64
C ASP A 8 -5.17 -19.75 13.19
N MET A 9 -6.26 -20.38 12.73
CA MET A 9 -6.81 -20.23 11.39
C MET A 9 -7.81 -19.07 11.27
N VAL A 10 -8.14 -18.40 12.37
CA VAL A 10 -9.17 -17.36 12.45
C VAL A 10 -8.54 -15.97 12.41
N SER A 11 -7.52 -15.74 13.24
CA SER A 11 -6.88 -14.43 13.34
C SER A 11 -5.42 -14.55 13.76
N VAL A 12 -4.54 -13.89 13.01
CA VAL A 12 -3.15 -13.69 13.37
C VAL A 12 -2.88 -12.21 13.60
N GLU A 13 -2.05 -11.91 14.59
CA GLU A 13 -1.58 -10.57 14.88
C GLU A 13 -0.10 -10.44 14.56
N VAL A 14 0.25 -9.55 13.63
CA VAL A 14 1.64 -9.17 13.37
C VAL A 14 1.96 -7.96 14.24
N ARG A 15 2.67 -8.20 15.34
CA ARG A 15 3.12 -7.17 16.28
C ARG A 15 4.42 -7.64 16.95
N ALA A 16 5.39 -6.75 17.08
CA ALA A 16 6.61 -7.05 17.79
C ALA A 16 6.34 -7.26 19.30
N ARG A 17 6.91 -8.33 19.84
CA ARG A 17 6.82 -8.78 21.22
C ARG A 17 8.00 -8.24 22.02
N ARG A 18 8.10 -8.62 23.29
CA ARG A 18 9.14 -8.15 24.21
C ARG A 18 10.57 -8.35 23.69
N ASP A 19 10.81 -9.41 22.91
CA ASP A 19 12.10 -9.74 22.32
C ASP A 19 12.36 -9.09 20.95
N GLY A 20 11.44 -8.25 20.48
CA GLY A 20 11.45 -7.64 19.15
C GLY A 20 10.99 -8.57 18.03
N ARG A 21 10.60 -9.82 18.30
CA ARG A 21 10.10 -10.75 17.28
C ARG A 21 8.58 -10.68 17.17
N TYR A 22 7.98 -11.37 16.20
CA TYR A 22 6.55 -11.30 15.92
C TYR A 22 5.71 -12.40 16.61
N GLY A 23 6.27 -13.06 17.62
CA GLY A 23 5.65 -14.22 18.26
C GLY A 23 5.38 -15.34 17.25
N ALA A 24 4.18 -15.91 17.27
CA ALA A 24 3.78 -16.98 16.34
C ALA A 24 3.67 -16.55 14.87
N ALA A 25 3.64 -15.24 14.59
CA ALA A 25 3.68 -14.71 13.23
C ALA A 25 5.11 -14.58 12.67
N ASP A 26 6.15 -14.83 13.47
CA ASP A 26 7.54 -14.81 13.03
C ASP A 26 7.90 -16.16 12.36
N PRO A 27 8.20 -16.20 11.06
CA PRO A 27 8.52 -17.43 10.35
C PRO A 27 9.85 -18.06 10.80
N LEU A 28 10.73 -17.31 11.48
CA LEU A 28 11.94 -17.88 12.09
C LEU A 28 11.65 -18.62 13.40
N ARG A 29 10.43 -18.52 13.94
CA ARG A 29 10.05 -19.08 15.25
C ARG A 29 8.88 -20.03 15.18
N TRP A 30 8.01 -19.89 14.18
CA TRP A 30 6.81 -20.71 14.06
C TRP A 30 6.47 -21.02 12.59
N PRO A 31 5.96 -22.22 12.28
CA PRO A 31 5.54 -22.58 10.93
C PRO A 31 4.42 -21.67 10.42
N GLN A 32 4.52 -21.23 9.17
CA GLN A 32 3.53 -20.36 8.54
C GLN A 32 2.62 -21.13 7.57
N ILE A 33 1.47 -20.54 7.25
CA ILE A 33 0.62 -21.02 6.15
C ILE A 33 1.40 -20.85 4.84
N TYR A 34 1.50 -21.94 4.08
CA TYR A 34 2.19 -21.93 2.80
C TYR A 34 1.52 -20.95 1.83
N ASP A 35 2.31 -20.02 1.32
CA ASP A 35 1.94 -19.15 0.21
C ASP A 35 3.03 -19.23 -0.87
N PRO A 36 2.68 -19.38 -2.16
CA PRO A 36 3.66 -19.45 -3.24
C PRO A 36 4.62 -18.26 -3.33
N GLN A 37 4.22 -17.06 -2.89
CA GLN A 37 5.09 -15.87 -2.90
C GLN A 37 6.17 -15.92 -1.82
N TYR A 38 5.93 -16.70 -0.76
CA TYR A 38 6.79 -16.85 0.40
C TYR A 38 7.14 -18.32 0.65
N ALA A 39 7.20 -19.12 -0.42
CA ALA A 39 7.37 -20.57 -0.32
C ALA A 39 8.65 -20.97 0.43
N TYR A 40 9.71 -20.16 0.33
CA TYR A 40 10.99 -20.37 0.99
C TYR A 40 10.93 -20.31 2.52
N LEU A 41 9.88 -19.75 3.12
CA LEU A 41 9.75 -19.71 4.59
C LEU A 41 9.69 -21.12 5.19
N CYS A 42 9.24 -22.12 4.44
CA CYS A 42 9.14 -23.49 4.94
C CYS A 42 10.48 -24.20 5.14
N VAL A 43 11.55 -23.69 4.51
CA VAL A 43 12.92 -24.22 4.67
C VAL A 43 13.73 -23.37 5.64
N LEU A 44 13.07 -22.43 6.33
CA LEU A 44 13.70 -21.80 7.46
C LEU A 44 14.00 -22.86 8.53
N PRO A 45 15.07 -22.68 9.29
CA PRO A 45 15.47 -23.61 10.34
C PRO A 45 14.56 -23.53 11.60
N ASP A 46 14.29 -24.69 12.22
CA ASP A 46 13.40 -24.84 13.39
C ASP A 46 14.02 -24.31 14.70
N HIS A 47 15.35 -24.45 14.86
CA HIS A 47 16.07 -24.02 16.06
C HIS A 47 17.42 -23.35 15.76
N PHE A 48 17.69 -22.21 16.40
CA PHE A 48 18.91 -21.44 16.17
C PHE A 48 20.23 -22.13 16.49
N GLU A 49 20.27 -22.97 17.51
CA GLU A 49 21.49 -23.72 17.80
C GLU A 49 21.79 -24.79 16.73
N GLN A 50 20.85 -25.07 15.81
CA GLN A 50 21.04 -25.90 14.63
C GLN A 50 21.31 -25.06 13.35
N LEU A 51 21.22 -23.71 13.42
CA LEU A 51 21.26 -22.77 12.28
C LEU A 51 22.65 -22.58 11.63
N SER A 52 23.75 -22.72 12.37
CA SER A 52 25.09 -22.40 11.81
C SER A 52 25.52 -23.38 10.72
N ASP A 53 25.16 -24.66 10.87
CA ASP A 53 25.78 -25.73 10.09
C ASP A 53 25.00 -26.11 8.83
N HIS A 54 23.69 -25.84 8.78
CA HIS A 54 22.87 -26.16 7.59
C HIS A 54 22.95 -25.06 6.52
N LEU A 55 22.90 -23.79 6.92
CA LEU A 55 22.78 -22.66 6.00
C LEU A 55 24.04 -21.78 5.94
N ASP A 56 25.11 -22.16 6.65
CA ASP A 56 26.34 -21.37 6.80
C ASP A 56 26.04 -19.92 7.25
N LEU A 57 25.25 -19.80 8.33
CA LEU A 57 24.78 -18.51 8.81
C LEU A 57 25.76 -17.89 9.82
N PRO A 58 26.04 -16.56 9.73
CA PRO A 58 26.87 -15.88 10.72
C PRO A 58 26.25 -15.92 12.12
N ILE A 59 27.09 -15.97 13.15
CA ILE A 59 26.67 -15.93 14.56
C ILE A 59 25.81 -14.68 14.87
N SER A 60 26.02 -13.56 14.17
CA SER A 60 25.22 -12.34 14.34
C SER A 60 23.73 -12.53 14.04
N THR A 61 23.38 -13.50 13.19
CA THR A 61 21.98 -13.84 12.90
C THR A 61 21.28 -14.54 14.08
N ALA A 62 22.07 -15.06 15.03
CA ALA A 62 21.66 -15.77 16.24
C ALA A 62 21.56 -14.90 17.48
N THR A 63 22.41 -13.88 17.54
CA THR A 63 22.86 -13.35 18.83
C THR A 63 21.83 -12.38 19.37
N ASP A 64 21.45 -12.54 20.63
CA ASP A 64 20.57 -11.59 21.30
C ASP A 64 21.29 -10.28 21.59
N VAL A 65 20.52 -9.19 21.67
CA VAL A 65 21.07 -7.88 22.01
C VAL A 65 21.58 -7.89 23.45
N ALA A 66 22.87 -7.64 23.61
CA ALA A 66 23.55 -7.50 24.90
C ALA A 66 24.07 -6.05 25.09
N GLU A 67 24.49 -5.69 26.29
CA GLU A 67 24.96 -4.32 26.60
C GLU A 67 26.16 -3.87 25.75
N ASP A 68 26.98 -4.80 25.26
CA ASP A 68 28.12 -4.53 24.41
C ASP A 68 27.76 -4.38 22.91
N TYR A 69 26.48 -4.47 22.56
CA TYR A 69 25.99 -4.23 21.19
C TYR A 69 25.86 -2.74 20.88
N TYR A 70 25.66 -1.92 21.90
CA TYR A 70 25.34 -0.52 21.73
C TYR A 70 26.18 0.35 22.66
N GLU A 71 26.29 1.62 22.30
CA GLU A 71 26.81 2.66 23.17
C GLU A 71 25.68 3.63 23.50
N HIS A 72 25.66 4.09 24.75
CA HIS A 72 24.72 5.14 25.17
C HIS A 72 25.08 6.45 24.47
N VAL A 73 24.05 7.15 24.01
CA VAL A 73 24.16 8.50 23.47
C VAL A 73 23.77 9.46 24.60
N ASP A 74 24.46 10.60 24.71
CA ASP A 74 24.12 11.68 25.65
C ASP A 74 22.84 12.44 25.23
N LYS A 75 21.77 11.69 24.96
CA LYS A 75 20.46 12.15 24.51
C LYS A 75 19.37 11.21 25.04
N VAL A 76 18.19 11.77 25.24
CA VAL A 76 16.97 11.03 25.59
C VAL A 76 15.89 11.29 24.55
N ASP A 77 14.91 10.39 24.45
CA ASP A 77 13.69 10.63 23.66
C ASP A 77 12.76 11.66 24.34
N ASN A 78 11.62 11.91 23.70
CA ASN A 78 10.60 12.83 24.21
C ASN A 78 9.99 12.42 25.57
N LEU A 79 10.19 11.18 26.00
CA LEU A 79 9.70 10.60 27.26
C LEU A 79 10.80 10.48 28.33
N GLY A 80 12.02 10.94 28.03
CA GLY A 80 13.17 10.85 28.93
C GLY A 80 13.89 9.49 28.87
N THR A 81 13.58 8.63 27.89
CA THR A 81 14.21 7.32 27.72
C THR A 81 15.62 7.49 27.13
N PRO A 82 16.65 6.86 27.72
CA PRO A 82 18.01 6.88 27.17
C PRO A 82 18.07 6.33 25.75
N LEU A 83 18.80 7.04 24.88
CA LEU A 83 19.04 6.61 23.51
C LEU A 83 20.36 5.87 23.39
N VAL A 84 20.38 4.89 22.49
CA VAL A 84 21.54 4.06 22.17
C VAL A 84 21.78 4.06 20.67
N ARG A 85 23.01 3.73 20.28
CA ARG A 85 23.39 3.48 18.88
C ARG A 85 24.34 2.29 18.80
N LEU A 86 24.48 1.70 17.63
CA LEU A 86 25.32 0.53 17.41
C LEU A 86 26.79 0.83 17.73
N HIS A 87 27.38 -0.04 18.55
CA HIS A 87 28.79 0.06 18.93
C HIS A 87 29.68 -0.10 17.67
N PRO A 88 30.72 0.73 17.47
CA PRO A 88 31.56 0.70 16.26
C PRO A 88 32.17 -0.67 15.93
N ASP A 89 32.63 -1.42 16.93
CA ASP A 89 33.20 -2.77 16.72
C ASP A 89 32.15 -3.77 16.24
N ARG A 90 30.90 -3.60 16.69
CA ARG A 90 29.77 -4.44 16.29
C ARG A 90 29.28 -4.07 14.91
N TYR A 91 29.26 -2.77 14.57
CA TYR A 91 29.03 -2.30 13.21
C TYR A 91 30.01 -2.90 12.21
N SER A 92 31.31 -2.93 12.53
CA SER A 92 32.32 -3.53 11.66
C SER A 92 32.02 -5.01 11.36
N LYS A 93 31.59 -5.78 12.37
CA LYS A 93 31.21 -7.19 12.20
C LYS A 93 29.93 -7.35 11.37
N LEU A 94 28.86 -6.63 11.70
CA LEU A 94 27.60 -6.69 10.95
C LEU A 94 27.77 -6.25 9.49
N SER A 95 28.60 -5.25 9.23
CA SER A 95 28.93 -4.79 7.87
C SER A 95 29.72 -5.82 7.07
N ALA A 96 30.60 -6.58 7.72
CA ALA A 96 31.27 -7.72 7.10
C ALA A 96 30.26 -8.82 6.74
N ASP A 97 29.34 -9.15 7.65
CA ASP A 97 28.28 -10.15 7.40
C ASP A 97 27.36 -9.71 6.24
N ILE A 98 26.95 -8.44 6.20
CA ILE A 98 26.16 -7.86 5.09
C ILE A 98 26.93 -7.93 3.77
N SER A 99 28.24 -7.70 3.80
CA SER A 99 29.08 -7.81 2.60
C SER A 99 29.12 -9.25 2.09
N MET A 100 29.23 -10.23 2.99
CA MET A 100 29.15 -11.65 2.66
C MET A 100 27.78 -12.02 2.08
N LEU A 101 26.69 -11.52 2.66
CA LEU A 101 25.33 -11.72 2.13
C LEU A 101 25.19 -11.13 0.72
N LYS A 102 25.68 -9.90 0.50
CA LYS A 102 25.68 -9.24 -0.81
C LYS A 102 26.40 -10.09 -1.85
N SER A 103 27.59 -10.61 -1.54
CA SER A 103 28.34 -11.49 -2.44
C SER A 103 27.57 -12.77 -2.74
N ARG A 104 27.09 -13.49 -1.71
CA ARG A 104 26.33 -14.74 -1.87
C ARG A 104 25.10 -14.57 -2.76
N VAL A 105 24.31 -13.52 -2.51
CA VAL A 105 23.11 -13.22 -3.30
C VAL A 105 23.47 -12.80 -4.73
N TRP A 106 24.53 -12.03 -4.90
CA TRP A 106 24.98 -11.61 -6.24
C TRP A 106 25.45 -12.80 -7.08
N GLU A 107 26.27 -13.70 -6.51
CA GLU A 107 26.73 -14.93 -7.15
C GLU A 107 25.53 -15.81 -7.55
N PHE A 108 24.60 -16.05 -6.61
CA PHE A 108 23.39 -16.81 -6.90
C PHE A 108 22.55 -16.21 -8.05
N ILE A 109 22.32 -14.88 -8.03
CA ILE A 109 21.56 -14.21 -9.09
C ILE A 109 22.27 -14.35 -10.44
N GLN A 110 23.61 -14.27 -10.47
CA GLN A 110 24.38 -14.45 -11.70
C GLN A 110 24.26 -15.87 -12.25
N ASP A 111 24.48 -16.87 -11.40
CA ASP A 111 24.42 -18.28 -11.79
C ASP A 111 23.03 -18.69 -12.26
N ASP A 112 21.99 -18.27 -11.53
CA ASP A 112 20.60 -18.54 -11.90
C ASP A 112 20.20 -17.85 -13.22
N THR A 113 20.63 -16.59 -13.41
CA THR A 113 20.42 -15.86 -14.66
C THR A 113 21.12 -16.55 -15.84
N ALA A 114 22.36 -17.00 -15.65
CA ALA A 114 23.12 -17.70 -16.68
C ALA A 114 22.46 -19.04 -17.06
N THR A 115 21.97 -19.78 -16.07
CA THR A 115 21.29 -21.08 -16.26
C THR A 115 19.97 -20.91 -17.02
N HIS A 116 19.22 -19.84 -16.76
CA HIS A 116 17.89 -19.62 -17.34
C HIS A 116 17.86 -18.74 -18.60
N ALA A 117 19.01 -18.24 -19.08
CA ALA A 117 19.12 -17.35 -20.23
C ALA A 117 18.47 -17.87 -21.54
N ASN A 118 18.34 -19.20 -21.70
CA ASN A 118 17.77 -19.84 -22.88
C ASN A 118 16.31 -20.31 -22.74
N THR A 119 15.66 -20.06 -21.60
CA THR A 119 14.26 -20.46 -21.37
C THR A 119 13.29 -19.28 -21.56
N ALA A 120 11.99 -19.55 -21.78
CA ALA A 120 10.97 -18.49 -21.87
C ALA A 120 10.90 -17.61 -20.60
N VAL A 121 11.38 -18.12 -19.46
CA VAL A 121 11.52 -17.42 -18.17
C VAL A 121 12.62 -16.36 -18.22
N GLY A 122 13.72 -16.59 -18.95
CA GLY A 122 14.81 -15.62 -19.17
C GLY A 122 14.42 -14.38 -20.00
N ARG A 123 13.23 -14.35 -20.61
CA ARG A 123 12.69 -13.14 -21.29
C ARG A 123 12.08 -12.12 -20.31
N LEU A 124 11.82 -12.53 -19.06
CA LEU A 124 11.62 -11.61 -17.94
C LEU A 124 13.04 -11.30 -17.45
N GLY A 125 13.56 -10.10 -17.75
CA GLY A 125 14.99 -9.81 -17.57
C GLY A 125 15.54 -10.14 -16.16
N PRO A 126 16.89 -10.24 -16.03
CA PRO A 126 17.60 -10.64 -14.79
C PRO A 126 17.18 -9.89 -13.51
N GLU A 127 16.60 -8.71 -13.70
CA GLU A 127 16.22 -7.76 -12.65
C GLU A 127 14.96 -8.17 -11.85
N ASN A 128 14.09 -9.07 -12.36
CA ASN A 128 12.71 -9.20 -11.83
C ASN A 128 12.37 -10.49 -11.09
N ILE A 129 13.07 -11.62 -11.30
CA ILE A 129 12.72 -12.89 -10.64
C ILE A 129 13.16 -12.87 -9.17
N HIS A 130 14.34 -12.28 -8.91
CA HIS A 130 14.94 -12.17 -7.58
C HIS A 130 14.79 -10.78 -6.97
N ALA A 131 13.84 -9.97 -7.46
CA ALA A 131 13.57 -8.65 -6.89
C ALA A 131 13.27 -8.68 -5.37
N PRO A 132 12.51 -9.67 -4.83
CA PRO A 132 12.34 -9.81 -3.38
C PRO A 132 13.67 -10.07 -2.64
N LEU A 133 14.55 -10.89 -3.21
CA LEU A 133 15.85 -11.22 -2.63
C LEU A 133 16.77 -9.98 -2.54
N ARG A 134 16.79 -9.14 -3.59
CA ARG A 134 17.51 -7.85 -3.56
C ARG A 134 16.96 -6.91 -2.47
N ASN A 135 15.64 -6.92 -2.26
CA ASN A 135 15.02 -6.13 -1.21
C ASN A 135 15.42 -6.63 0.19
N TYR A 136 15.56 -7.94 0.42
CA TYR A 136 16.01 -8.45 1.72
C TYR A 136 17.44 -8.02 2.05
N VAL A 137 18.35 -8.07 1.08
CA VAL A 137 19.71 -7.57 1.26
C VAL A 137 19.72 -6.07 1.55
N LEU A 138 18.87 -5.30 0.84
CA LEU A 138 18.71 -3.87 1.08
C LEU A 138 18.16 -3.60 2.48
N SER A 139 17.07 -4.26 2.88
CA SER A 139 16.45 -4.07 4.19
C SER A 139 17.36 -4.49 5.35
N ALA A 140 18.13 -5.57 5.20
CA ALA A 140 19.16 -5.95 6.17
C ALA A 140 20.26 -4.89 6.27
N THR A 141 20.70 -4.33 5.12
CA THR A 141 21.69 -3.24 5.09
C THR A 141 21.13 -2.00 5.80
N GLU A 142 19.92 -1.58 5.45
CA GLU A 142 19.28 -0.40 6.02
C GLU A 142 19.07 -0.55 7.53
N ALA A 143 18.69 -1.72 8.04
CA ALA A 143 18.57 -1.96 9.48
C ALA A 143 19.90 -1.70 10.21
N VAL A 144 21.02 -2.22 9.69
CA VAL A 144 22.35 -1.99 10.26
C VAL A 144 22.76 -0.52 10.19
N GLU A 145 22.52 0.13 9.05
CA GLU A 145 22.82 1.55 8.87
C GLU A 145 22.00 2.44 9.81
N ARG A 146 20.74 2.10 10.06
CA ARG A 146 19.87 2.84 10.99
C ARG A 146 20.32 2.67 12.42
N MET A 147 20.62 1.44 12.84
CA MET A 147 21.20 1.19 14.17
C MET A 147 22.50 1.99 14.38
N ARG A 148 23.28 2.23 13.31
CA ARG A 148 24.52 3.03 13.39
C ARG A 148 24.29 4.54 13.38
N SER A 149 23.41 5.02 12.50
CA SER A 149 23.28 6.45 12.19
C SER A 149 22.22 7.17 13.01
N LEU A 150 21.23 6.46 13.55
CA LEU A 150 20.11 7.03 14.27
C LEU A 150 20.15 6.62 15.75
N PRO A 151 20.25 7.58 16.69
CA PRO A 151 19.99 7.31 18.09
C PRO A 151 18.56 6.80 18.28
N MET A 152 18.40 5.68 18.98
CA MET A 152 17.10 5.04 19.18
C MET A 152 16.99 4.44 20.58
N THR A 153 15.77 4.18 21.05
CA THR A 153 15.56 3.49 22.33
C THR A 153 16.04 2.03 22.27
N ILE A 154 16.37 1.42 23.40
CA ILE A 154 16.71 -0.03 23.44
C ILE A 154 15.59 -0.89 22.84
N LYS A 155 14.33 -0.48 23.05
CA LYS A 155 13.15 -1.08 22.43
C LYS A 155 13.26 -1.13 20.90
N GLN A 156 13.53 0.01 20.28
CA GLN A 156 13.69 0.11 18.82
C GLN A 156 14.95 -0.61 18.35
N PHE A 157 16.07 -0.48 19.06
CA PHE A 157 17.33 -1.14 18.73
C PHE A 157 17.20 -2.66 18.71
N THR A 158 16.52 -3.22 19.71
CA THR A 158 16.22 -4.66 19.79
C THR A 158 15.42 -5.09 18.58
N TRP A 159 14.40 -4.33 18.22
CA TRP A 159 13.54 -4.62 17.09
C TRP A 159 14.29 -4.52 15.74
N GLU A 160 15.08 -3.47 15.51
CA GLU A 160 15.95 -3.34 14.30
C GLU A 160 16.97 -4.48 14.19
N THR A 161 17.50 -4.94 15.33
CA THR A 161 18.37 -6.12 15.33
C THR A 161 17.62 -7.35 14.84
N ARG A 162 16.36 -7.56 15.26
CA ARG A 162 15.53 -8.68 14.78
C ARG A 162 15.18 -8.57 13.30
N GLU A 163 14.96 -7.36 12.80
CA GLU A 163 14.75 -7.12 11.36
C GLU A 163 15.98 -7.55 10.55
N TYR A 164 17.19 -7.11 10.96
CA TYR A 164 18.44 -7.54 10.32
C TYR A 164 18.56 -9.06 10.31
N GLN A 165 18.37 -9.72 11.46
CA GLN A 165 18.49 -11.18 11.59
C GLN A 165 17.54 -11.89 10.63
N ARG A 166 16.27 -11.48 10.63
CA ARG A 166 15.24 -12.07 9.77
C ARG A 166 15.57 -11.91 8.29
N TYR A 167 15.81 -10.69 7.82
CA TYR A 167 16.06 -10.45 6.40
C TYR A 167 17.33 -11.18 5.91
N TYR A 168 18.35 -11.32 6.76
CA TYR A 168 19.53 -12.10 6.44
C TYR A 168 19.18 -13.58 6.25
N VAL A 169 18.55 -14.19 7.25
CA VAL A 169 18.25 -15.63 7.26
C VAL A 169 17.28 -15.98 6.13
N GLU A 170 16.28 -15.13 5.90
CA GLU A 170 15.33 -15.31 4.80
C GLU A 170 15.97 -15.20 3.42
N ALA A 171 16.89 -14.26 3.22
CA ALA A 171 17.63 -14.16 1.97
C ALA A 171 18.43 -15.44 1.68
N VAL A 172 19.09 -15.99 2.70
CA VAL A 172 19.81 -17.26 2.59
C VAL A 172 18.86 -18.43 2.33
N ALA A 173 17.76 -18.53 3.09
CA ALA A 173 16.75 -19.57 2.93
C ALA A 173 16.09 -19.52 1.54
N TYR A 174 15.89 -18.33 0.98
CA TYR A 174 15.41 -18.16 -0.39
C TYR A 174 16.39 -18.79 -1.39
N THR A 175 17.70 -18.50 -1.28
CA THR A 175 18.68 -19.08 -2.21
C THR A 175 18.69 -20.60 -2.12
N GLU A 176 18.66 -21.16 -0.90
CA GLU A 176 18.62 -22.60 -0.66
C GLU A 176 17.33 -23.25 -1.19
N PHE A 177 16.19 -22.60 -1.00
CA PHE A 177 14.90 -23.07 -1.49
C PHE A 177 14.90 -23.23 -3.01
N VAL A 178 15.43 -22.24 -3.71
CA VAL A 178 15.50 -22.25 -5.16
C VAL A 178 16.48 -23.31 -5.67
N THR A 179 17.68 -23.40 -5.09
CA THR A 179 18.74 -24.31 -5.57
C THR A 179 18.48 -25.77 -5.23
N VAL A 180 17.93 -26.06 -4.04
CA VAL A 180 17.81 -27.44 -3.54
C VAL A 180 16.37 -27.92 -3.57
N TYR A 181 15.45 -27.17 -2.97
CA TYR A 181 14.11 -27.67 -2.67
C TYR A 181 13.15 -27.57 -3.86
N THR A 182 13.34 -26.61 -4.75
CA THR A 182 12.52 -26.50 -5.97
C THR A 182 12.67 -27.74 -6.85
N GLU A 183 13.90 -28.21 -7.06
CA GLU A 183 14.17 -29.47 -7.77
C GLU A 183 13.56 -30.68 -7.06
N ARG A 184 13.75 -30.80 -5.73
CA ARG A 184 13.16 -31.89 -4.93
C ARG A 184 11.64 -31.92 -4.99
N MET A 185 10.97 -30.77 -5.01
CA MET A 185 9.51 -30.67 -5.13
C MET A 185 8.99 -31.07 -6.52
N LEU A 186 9.81 -30.96 -7.56
CA LEU A 186 9.49 -31.37 -8.92
C LEU A 186 9.84 -32.85 -9.19
N CYS A 187 10.81 -33.38 -8.44
CA CYS A 187 11.23 -34.78 -8.52
C CYS A 187 10.13 -35.73 -8.02
N ARG A 188 10.08 -36.93 -8.63
CA ARG A 188 9.15 -38.01 -8.23
C ARG A 188 9.68 -38.89 -7.10
N ARG A 189 10.90 -38.62 -6.61
CA ARG A 189 11.54 -39.37 -5.52
C ARG A 189 11.24 -38.67 -4.21
N ALA A 190 10.69 -39.40 -3.24
CA ALA A 190 10.49 -38.89 -1.90
C ALA A 190 11.83 -38.89 -1.14
N GLU A 191 12.17 -37.74 -0.58
CA GLU A 191 13.29 -37.56 0.33
C GLU A 191 12.86 -37.78 1.78
N ALA A 192 13.81 -38.14 2.65
CA ALA A 192 13.55 -38.22 4.07
C ALA A 192 13.22 -36.83 4.63
N VAL A 193 12.21 -36.75 5.50
CA VAL A 193 11.82 -35.49 6.13
C VAL A 193 12.92 -34.97 7.04
N ASP A 194 13.41 -33.77 6.75
CA ASP A 194 14.39 -33.05 7.54
C ASP A 194 13.72 -32.30 8.68
N SER A 195 13.83 -32.84 9.90
CA SER A 195 13.25 -32.23 11.10
C SER A 195 13.97 -30.96 11.57
N ARG A 196 15.05 -30.54 10.91
CA ARG A 196 15.75 -29.28 11.20
C ARG A 196 15.05 -28.07 10.58
N LEU A 197 14.11 -28.29 9.66
CA LEU A 197 13.33 -27.23 9.01
C LEU A 197 12.05 -26.93 9.81
N ILE A 198 11.66 -25.65 9.85
CA ILE A 198 10.44 -25.15 10.47
C ILE A 198 9.20 -25.73 9.78
N GLY A 199 9.26 -25.97 8.46
CA GLY A 199 8.16 -26.50 7.69
C GLY A 199 7.03 -25.51 7.41
N ALA A 200 5.91 -26.01 6.91
CA ALA A 200 4.75 -25.19 6.60
C ALA A 200 3.42 -25.88 6.85
N VAL A 201 2.37 -25.07 6.90
CA VAL A 201 1.00 -25.52 7.09
C VAL A 201 0.25 -25.31 5.79
N SER A 202 -0.53 -26.30 5.34
CA SER A 202 -1.34 -26.13 4.13
C SER A 202 -2.64 -26.92 4.20
N GLY A 203 -3.67 -26.37 3.57
CA GLY A 203 -4.93 -27.08 3.29
C GLY A 203 -5.00 -27.67 1.89
N ASP A 204 -3.96 -27.48 1.06
CA ASP A 204 -3.91 -28.01 -0.30
C ASP A 204 -3.14 -29.35 -0.32
N PRO A 205 -3.80 -30.48 -0.66
CA PRO A 205 -3.15 -31.79 -0.69
C PRO A 205 -2.00 -31.87 -1.71
N VAL A 206 -2.04 -31.08 -2.79
CA VAL A 206 -0.97 -31.05 -3.79
C VAL A 206 0.29 -30.41 -3.21
N VAL A 207 0.13 -29.30 -2.49
CA VAL A 207 1.23 -28.62 -1.79
C VAL A 207 1.81 -29.53 -0.72
N VAL A 208 0.95 -30.15 0.10
CA VAL A 208 1.36 -31.10 1.15
C VAL A 208 2.18 -32.24 0.55
N SER A 209 1.70 -32.86 -0.52
CA SER A 209 2.42 -33.96 -1.18
C SER A 209 3.77 -33.53 -1.71
N ARG A 210 3.89 -32.32 -2.28
CA ARG A 210 5.15 -31.80 -2.82
C ARG A 210 6.16 -31.48 -1.73
N LEU A 211 5.75 -30.76 -0.68
CA LEU A 211 6.62 -30.42 0.44
C LEU A 211 7.11 -31.68 1.15
N TYR A 212 6.20 -32.62 1.44
CA TYR A 212 6.55 -33.90 2.07
C TYR A 212 7.52 -34.70 1.22
N SER A 213 7.28 -34.81 -0.10
CA SER A 213 8.18 -35.53 -1.01
C SER A 213 9.55 -34.85 -1.13
N ALA A 214 9.61 -33.52 -0.96
CA ALA A 214 10.86 -32.77 -0.95
C ALA A 214 11.66 -32.89 0.36
N GLY A 215 11.13 -33.63 1.34
CA GLY A 215 11.73 -33.76 2.67
C GLY A 215 11.45 -32.58 3.60
N ILE A 216 10.48 -31.71 3.26
CA ILE A 216 10.12 -30.55 4.08
C ILE A 216 8.99 -30.93 5.04
N PRO A 217 9.10 -30.61 6.34
CA PRO A 217 8.01 -30.77 7.28
C PRO A 217 6.74 -30.02 6.85
N VAL A 218 5.60 -30.72 6.84
CA VAL A 218 4.32 -30.12 6.47
C VAL A 218 3.17 -30.67 7.30
N TRP A 219 2.29 -29.76 7.73
CA TRP A 219 1.07 -30.11 8.46
C TRP A 219 -0.16 -29.85 7.59
N PHE A 220 -0.90 -30.93 7.32
CA PHE A 220 -2.09 -30.88 6.48
C PHE A 220 -3.34 -30.56 7.31
N ILE A 221 -3.86 -29.35 7.18
CA ILE A 221 -5.11 -28.95 7.83
C ILE A 221 -6.29 -29.31 6.92
N ARG A 222 -7.27 -30.03 7.47
CA ARG A 222 -8.50 -30.40 6.76
C ARG A 222 -9.73 -30.21 7.65
N PRO A 223 -10.88 -29.87 7.06
CA PRO A 223 -12.16 -29.98 7.75
C PRO A 223 -12.38 -31.41 8.24
N TRP A 224 -12.94 -31.55 9.45
CA TRP A 224 -13.15 -32.86 10.09
C TRP A 224 -14.02 -33.80 9.23
N PHE A 225 -14.96 -33.28 8.46
CA PHE A 225 -15.84 -34.05 7.58
C PHE A 225 -15.14 -34.59 6.32
N HIS A 226 -13.90 -34.19 6.04
CA HIS A 226 -13.05 -34.81 5.01
C HIS A 226 -12.28 -36.03 5.53
N LEU A 227 -12.36 -36.33 6.83
CA LEU A 227 -11.72 -37.51 7.41
C LEU A 227 -12.60 -38.73 7.13
N LEU A 228 -12.08 -39.65 6.31
CA LEU A 228 -12.77 -40.89 6.01
C LEU A 228 -12.70 -41.84 7.23
N PRO A 229 -13.72 -42.69 7.46
CA PRO A 229 -13.72 -43.64 8.58
C PRO A 229 -12.54 -44.63 8.59
N ASP A 230 -11.92 -44.88 7.43
CA ASP A 230 -10.77 -45.78 7.24
C ASP A 230 -9.42 -45.07 7.34
N LEU A 231 -9.40 -43.77 7.65
CA LEU A 231 -8.16 -43.03 7.85
C LEU A 231 -7.39 -43.62 9.05
N LYS A 232 -6.22 -44.19 8.77
CA LYS A 232 -5.33 -44.69 9.81
C LYS A 232 -4.73 -43.52 10.61
N ILE A 233 -5.18 -43.37 11.85
CA ILE A 233 -4.58 -42.46 12.83
C ILE A 233 -3.45 -43.22 13.52
N ASN A 234 -2.21 -42.78 13.32
CA ASN A 234 -1.07 -43.39 14.00
C ASN A 234 -1.03 -42.95 15.47
N ASP A 235 -1.17 -41.65 15.72
CA ASP A 235 -1.12 -41.06 17.04
C ASP A 235 -2.12 -39.89 17.13
N LEU A 236 -2.75 -39.74 18.30
CA LEU A 236 -3.53 -38.56 18.65
C LEU A 236 -2.69 -37.75 19.65
N VAL A 237 -2.36 -36.52 19.28
CA VAL A 237 -1.47 -35.66 20.08
C VAL A 237 -2.10 -34.29 20.29
N GLU A 238 -1.74 -33.67 21.41
CA GLU A 238 -2.10 -32.27 21.66
C GLU A 238 -1.20 -31.35 20.82
N PRO A 239 -1.75 -30.35 20.12
CA PRO A 239 -0.95 -29.36 19.42
C PRO A 239 -0.10 -28.55 20.41
N THR A 240 1.18 -28.40 20.11
CA THR A 240 2.14 -27.60 20.86
C THR A 240 1.85 -26.12 20.68
N LEU A 241 1.77 -25.37 21.79
CA LEU A 241 1.56 -23.93 21.74
C LEU A 241 2.89 -23.19 21.51
N PRO A 242 2.88 -21.97 20.96
CA PRO A 242 4.10 -21.17 20.76
C PRO A 242 4.95 -21.00 22.03
N GLY A 243 4.30 -20.73 23.17
CA GLY A 243 4.98 -20.54 24.45
C GLY A 243 5.78 -21.78 24.90
N ASP A 244 5.28 -22.99 24.63
CA ASP A 244 5.93 -24.25 25.02
C ASP A 244 7.28 -24.47 24.30
N ARG A 245 7.50 -23.77 23.18
CA ARG A 245 8.75 -23.79 22.41
C ARG A 245 9.57 -22.51 22.56
N GLY A 246 9.30 -21.71 23.60
CA GLY A 246 10.05 -20.48 23.87
C GLY A 246 9.81 -19.39 22.83
N VAL A 247 8.64 -19.38 22.18
CA VAL A 247 8.20 -18.22 21.40
C VAL A 247 7.65 -17.18 22.38
N VAL A 248 8.27 -16.00 22.40
CA VAL A 248 7.85 -14.90 23.26
C VAL A 248 6.52 -14.36 22.75
N THR A 249 5.48 -14.44 23.59
CA THR A 249 4.15 -13.90 23.29
C THR A 249 3.83 -12.65 24.11
N GLU A 250 4.64 -12.33 25.11
CA GLU A 250 4.45 -11.12 25.91
C GLU A 250 4.77 -9.87 25.11
N ASP A 251 3.96 -8.82 25.32
CA ASP A 251 4.23 -7.52 24.73
C ASP A 251 5.39 -6.81 25.41
N TYR A 252 6.04 -5.93 24.65
CA TYR A 252 6.92 -4.92 25.24
C TYR A 252 6.08 -3.93 26.09
N ASP A 253 6.67 -3.24 27.06
CA ASP A 253 6.00 -2.18 27.82
C ASP A 253 6.59 -0.79 27.50
N PRO A 254 5.83 0.14 26.89
CA PRO A 254 4.50 -0.05 26.31
C PRO A 254 4.54 -0.94 25.05
N PRO A 255 3.42 -1.53 24.61
CA PRO A 255 3.38 -2.43 23.46
C PRO A 255 3.82 -1.76 22.16
N PHE A 256 4.31 -2.55 21.21
CA PHE A 256 4.48 -2.09 19.83
C PHE A 256 3.11 -1.93 19.15
N ALA A 257 3.04 -1.11 18.10
CA ALA A 257 1.83 -0.98 17.30
C ALA A 257 1.57 -2.29 16.52
N THR A 258 0.30 -2.71 16.48
CA THR A 258 -0.14 -3.84 15.66
C THR A 258 -0.07 -3.48 14.18
N GLN A 259 0.71 -4.24 13.41
CA GLN A 259 0.93 -4.02 11.97
C GLN A 259 -0.14 -4.68 11.12
N TYR A 260 -0.65 -5.83 11.60
CA TYR A 260 -1.73 -6.55 10.97
C TYR A 260 -2.53 -7.30 12.04
N SER A 261 -3.84 -7.31 11.86
CA SER A 261 -4.75 -8.17 12.61
C SER A 261 -5.83 -8.64 11.64
N GLY A 262 -5.99 -9.94 11.51
CA GLY A 262 -6.91 -10.55 10.56
C GLY A 262 -6.54 -12.00 10.24
N PRO A 263 -7.22 -12.65 9.28
CA PRO A 263 -6.99 -14.05 8.96
C PRO A 263 -5.55 -14.34 8.50
N PRO A 264 -4.99 -15.52 8.81
CA PRO A 264 -3.68 -15.89 8.30
C PRO A 264 -3.71 -16.11 6.76
N GLY A 265 -2.63 -15.75 6.07
CA GLY A 265 -2.48 -15.77 4.61
C GLY A 265 -1.54 -14.67 4.10
N ILE A 266 -1.56 -14.42 2.79
CA ILE A 266 -0.65 -13.47 2.13
C ILE A 266 -0.62 -12.08 2.77
N ALA A 267 -1.75 -11.58 3.30
CA ALA A 267 -1.84 -10.22 3.84
C ALA A 267 -0.98 -10.01 5.09
N HIS A 268 -0.91 -11.00 6.01
CA HIS A 268 -0.04 -10.89 7.18
C HIS A 268 1.43 -11.10 6.80
N LEU A 269 1.71 -11.99 5.84
CA LEU A 269 3.08 -12.18 5.35
C LEU A 269 3.57 -10.89 4.68
N VAL A 270 2.75 -10.26 3.86
CA VAL A 270 3.09 -8.94 3.30
C VAL A 270 3.30 -7.91 4.42
N ALA A 271 2.45 -7.87 5.45
CA ALA A 271 2.63 -6.94 6.57
C ALA A 271 3.93 -7.18 7.35
N LEU A 272 4.29 -8.46 7.57
CA LEU A 272 5.54 -8.87 8.20
C LEU A 272 6.76 -8.34 7.43
N HIS A 273 6.74 -8.44 6.09
CA HIS A 273 7.87 -8.04 5.22
C HIS A 273 7.82 -6.58 4.75
N ALA A 274 6.72 -5.86 4.96
CA ALA A 274 6.55 -4.47 4.52
C ALA A 274 7.39 -3.47 5.35
N PHE A 275 7.88 -3.88 6.52
CA PHE A 275 8.11 -2.93 7.61
C PHE A 275 9.53 -2.35 7.71
N GLY A 276 10.57 -3.02 7.21
CA GLY A 276 11.88 -2.40 7.00
C GLY A 276 11.83 -1.12 6.14
N MET A 277 10.78 -1.00 5.31
CA MET A 277 10.44 0.19 4.51
C MET A 277 9.45 1.14 5.21
N ASP A 278 8.62 0.67 6.15
CA ASP A 278 7.46 1.39 6.68
C ASP A 278 7.69 2.09 8.03
N VAL A 279 8.67 1.73 8.88
CA VAL A 279 8.89 2.44 10.18
C VAL A 279 9.59 3.77 10.07
N TYR A 280 10.40 3.94 9.03
CA TYR A 280 11.03 5.21 8.74
C TYR A 280 10.26 6.01 7.69
N GLN A 281 9.30 5.38 6.96
CA GLN A 281 8.35 6.08 6.09
C GLN A 281 7.08 6.52 6.85
N ARG A 282 6.54 5.68 7.74
CA ARG A 282 5.59 6.05 8.79
C ARG A 282 6.41 6.29 10.03
N GLY A 283 6.94 7.51 10.17
CA GLY A 283 7.70 7.90 11.35
C GLY A 283 7.13 7.23 12.60
N VAL A 284 8.01 6.59 13.37
CA VAL A 284 7.77 6.21 14.76
C VAL A 284 6.76 7.19 15.35
N ALA A 285 5.80 6.72 16.13
CA ALA A 285 4.93 7.59 16.92
C ALA A 285 5.69 8.47 17.95
N ASP A 286 6.94 8.80 17.72
CA ASP A 286 7.45 10.12 18.01
C ASP A 286 6.68 11.09 17.12
N ARG A 287 5.81 11.88 17.77
CA ARG A 287 5.61 13.24 17.31
C ARG A 287 6.99 13.74 16.85
N PRO A 288 7.16 14.26 15.61
CA PRO A 288 8.33 15.09 15.38
C PRO A 288 8.32 16.07 16.57
N PRO A 289 9.48 16.34 17.20
CA PRO A 289 9.51 17.38 18.21
C PRO A 289 8.72 18.53 17.60
N ILE A 290 7.71 19.03 18.34
CA ILE A 290 7.37 20.42 18.17
C ILE A 290 8.71 21.06 18.43
N VAL A 291 9.45 21.34 17.36
CA VAL A 291 10.66 22.12 17.43
C VAL A 291 10.10 23.38 18.06
N PRO A 292 10.39 23.67 19.34
CA PRO A 292 10.18 25.02 19.80
C PRO A 292 10.99 25.78 18.79
N HIS A 293 10.34 26.59 17.97
CA HIS A 293 10.99 27.41 16.98
C HIS A 293 12.09 28.15 17.74
N SER A 294 13.31 27.60 17.68
CA SER A 294 14.51 28.34 17.92
C SER A 294 14.42 29.40 16.85
N GLY A 295 14.22 30.62 17.32
CA GLY A 295 14.03 31.78 16.46
C GLY A 295 15.08 31.77 15.34
N ASP A 296 14.62 32.22 14.18
CA ASP A 296 15.44 32.73 13.07
C ASP A 296 15.67 31.89 11.80
N ASP A 297 14.91 30.81 11.52
CA ASP A 297 14.97 30.18 10.18
C ASP A 297 13.67 30.32 9.35
N ASN A 298 13.66 31.39 8.53
CA ASN A 298 12.92 31.66 7.29
C ASN A 298 11.53 31.00 7.08
N ASP A 299 10.49 31.65 7.61
CA ASP A 299 9.07 31.42 7.24
C ASP A 299 8.79 31.67 5.73
N GLY A 300 9.69 32.35 5.03
CA GLY A 300 9.55 32.74 3.62
C GLY A 300 9.65 31.61 2.57
N GLN A 301 9.94 30.37 2.95
CA GLN A 301 10.06 29.24 1.99
C GLN A 301 8.88 28.24 2.04
N ARG A 302 7.94 28.39 2.98
CA ARG A 302 6.78 27.50 3.08
C ARG A 302 5.73 27.84 2.03
N ARG A 303 5.13 26.80 1.42
CA ARG A 303 3.99 26.98 0.53
C ARG A 303 2.76 27.43 1.34
N PRO A 304 1.96 28.38 0.85
CA PRO A 304 0.77 28.85 1.57
C PRO A 304 -0.24 27.71 1.73
N LEU A 305 -0.93 27.65 2.87
CA LEU A 305 -1.95 26.64 3.17
C LEU A 305 -3.17 26.77 2.24
N SER A 306 -3.56 28.02 1.96
CA SER A 306 -4.63 28.36 1.02
C SER A 306 -4.07 28.68 -0.36
N PRO A 307 -4.83 28.46 -1.43
CA PRO A 307 -4.45 28.89 -2.77
C PRO A 307 -4.38 30.42 -2.86
N ASP A 308 -3.42 30.94 -3.64
CA ASP A 308 -3.42 32.34 -4.04
C ASP A 308 -4.64 32.65 -4.92
N PRO A 309 -5.11 33.90 -4.95
CA PRO A 309 -6.08 34.33 -5.96
C PRO A 309 -5.59 33.99 -7.37
N LEU A 310 -6.49 33.47 -8.20
CA LEU A 310 -6.23 33.26 -9.62
C LEU A 310 -6.08 34.65 -10.28
N GLY A 311 -4.88 34.98 -10.75
CA GLY A 311 -4.57 36.27 -11.37
C GLY A 311 -5.10 36.38 -12.81
N ASP A 312 -5.31 37.61 -13.26
CA ASP A 312 -6.01 37.98 -14.50
C ASP A 312 -5.15 37.94 -15.79
N GLN A 313 -3.99 37.27 -15.78
CA GLN A 313 -3.03 37.33 -16.89
C GLN A 313 -3.04 36.09 -17.78
N ASP A 314 -3.18 36.34 -19.09
CA ASP A 314 -3.00 35.45 -20.25
C ASP A 314 -3.25 33.96 -19.98
N SER A 315 -4.53 33.58 -19.94
CA SER A 315 -4.97 32.19 -19.96
C SER A 315 -5.61 31.87 -21.31
N ALA A 316 -5.29 30.71 -21.87
CA ALA A 316 -5.99 30.16 -23.04
C ALA A 316 -7.38 29.60 -22.69
N HIS A 317 -7.70 29.51 -21.39
CA HIS A 317 -9.00 29.06 -20.90
C HIS A 317 -10.11 30.04 -21.28
N THR A 318 -11.16 29.52 -21.91
CA THR A 318 -12.38 30.29 -22.16
C THR A 318 -13.40 30.02 -21.05
N PRO A 319 -13.68 30.99 -20.15
CA PRO A 319 -14.67 30.78 -19.10
C PRO A 319 -16.07 30.54 -19.68
N PRO A 320 -16.93 29.75 -19.00
CA PRO A 320 -18.27 29.48 -19.47
C PRO A 320 -19.10 30.77 -19.55
N LYS A 321 -20.03 30.82 -20.51
CA LYS A 321 -21.02 31.90 -20.60
C LYS A 321 -21.85 31.95 -19.31
N PRO A 322 -22.36 33.13 -18.89
CA PRO A 322 -23.10 33.30 -17.62
C PRO A 322 -24.26 32.31 -17.40
N ASN A 323 -24.89 31.84 -18.48
CA ASN A 323 -26.03 30.94 -18.45
C ASN A 323 -25.67 29.45 -18.63
N ALA A 324 -24.38 29.12 -18.83
CA ALA A 324 -23.91 27.76 -19.11
C ALA A 324 -23.62 26.93 -17.84
N GLY A 325 -23.81 27.52 -16.66
CA GLY A 325 -23.54 26.90 -15.37
C GLY A 325 -22.16 27.26 -14.81
N ARG A 326 -21.73 26.54 -13.77
CA ARG A 326 -20.47 26.79 -13.09
C ARG A 326 -19.27 26.45 -13.97
N ASP A 327 -18.18 27.17 -13.78
CA ASP A 327 -16.88 26.75 -14.32
C ASP A 327 -16.43 25.47 -13.60
N HIS A 328 -16.04 24.46 -14.38
CA HIS A 328 -15.57 23.18 -13.89
C HIS A 328 -14.04 23.12 -13.75
N PHE A 329 -13.33 24.14 -14.26
CA PHE A 329 -11.88 24.30 -14.11
C PHE A 329 -11.51 25.12 -12.87
N VAL A 330 -12.51 25.56 -12.10
CA VAL A 330 -12.35 26.30 -10.84
C VAL A 330 -13.21 25.61 -9.77
N ASP A 331 -12.63 25.33 -8.62
CA ASP A 331 -13.38 24.83 -7.47
C ASP A 331 -14.31 25.93 -6.93
N PRO A 332 -15.55 25.60 -6.55
CA PRO A 332 -16.47 26.59 -6.02
C PRO A 332 -16.04 27.04 -4.62
N GLU A 333 -16.23 28.32 -4.31
CA GLU A 333 -15.97 28.84 -2.96
C GLU A 333 -16.99 28.26 -1.97
N HIS A 334 -16.56 27.27 -1.18
CA HIS A 334 -17.42 26.60 -0.22
C HIS A 334 -16.62 26.07 0.98
N HIS A 335 -17.05 26.37 2.20
CA HIS A 335 -16.34 26.00 3.44
C HIS A 335 -16.14 24.49 3.65
N LEU A 336 -16.98 23.64 3.04
CA LEU A 336 -16.83 22.17 3.09
C LEU A 336 -15.84 21.60 2.07
N ILE A 337 -15.35 22.42 1.13
CA ILE A 337 -14.33 22.02 0.18
C ILE A 337 -12.97 22.31 0.83
N PRO A 338 -12.08 21.31 0.94
CA PRO A 338 -10.72 21.53 1.43
C PRO A 338 -9.97 22.53 0.53
N PRO A 339 -8.85 23.11 0.99
CA PRO A 339 -8.08 24.01 0.14
C PRO A 339 -7.32 23.23 -0.96
N SER A 340 -7.53 23.63 -2.23
CA SER A 340 -6.75 23.13 -3.37
C SER A 340 -5.28 23.56 -3.27
N ILE A 341 -4.37 22.76 -3.83
CA ILE A 341 -2.95 23.16 -3.92
C ILE A 341 -2.78 24.25 -4.99
N THR A 342 -2.12 25.36 -4.64
CA THR A 342 -2.01 26.56 -5.48
C THR A 342 -1.55 26.28 -6.91
N GLN A 343 -0.46 25.51 -7.09
CA GLN A 343 0.08 25.20 -8.43
C GLN A 343 -0.89 24.37 -9.27
N TRP A 344 -1.60 23.44 -8.64
CA TRP A 344 -2.60 22.61 -9.30
C TRP A 344 -3.84 23.40 -9.72
N ALA A 345 -4.32 24.31 -8.85
CA ALA A 345 -5.43 25.19 -9.16
C ALA A 345 -5.10 26.14 -10.32
N LYS A 346 -3.90 26.76 -10.30
CA LYS A 346 -3.40 27.62 -11.41
C LYS A 346 -3.27 26.83 -12.71
N ALA A 347 -2.75 25.61 -12.66
CA ALA A 347 -2.61 24.76 -13.84
C ALA A 347 -3.97 24.30 -14.41
N LEU A 348 -4.93 23.94 -13.56
CA LEU A 348 -6.28 23.58 -13.99
C LEU A 348 -7.01 24.76 -14.65
N PHE A 349 -6.90 25.95 -14.05
CA PHE A 349 -7.48 27.18 -14.58
C PHE A 349 -6.89 27.60 -15.94
N ARG A 350 -5.64 27.22 -16.23
CA ARG A 350 -4.93 27.57 -17.48
C ARG A 350 -5.10 26.56 -18.61
N VAL A 351 -5.89 25.50 -18.39
CA VAL A 351 -6.15 24.51 -19.44
C VAL A 351 -6.83 25.18 -20.63
N ASP A 352 -6.26 24.98 -21.81
CA ASP A 352 -6.91 25.30 -23.08
C ASP A 352 -8.06 24.31 -23.26
N ASN A 353 -9.28 24.83 -23.10
CA ASN A 353 -10.52 24.08 -23.08
C ASN A 353 -11.21 24.01 -24.46
N ASP A 354 -10.48 24.28 -25.55
CA ASP A 354 -10.99 24.09 -26.91
C ASP A 354 -11.34 22.62 -27.18
N LEU A 355 -12.60 22.38 -27.54
CA LEU A 355 -13.12 21.05 -27.87
C LEU A 355 -12.39 20.40 -29.06
N ALA A 356 -11.75 21.18 -29.93
CA ALA A 356 -10.96 20.68 -31.06
C ALA A 356 -9.73 19.88 -30.60
N ARG A 357 -9.26 20.08 -29.36
CA ARG A 357 -8.13 19.36 -28.77
C ARG A 357 -8.48 17.96 -28.29
N ILE A 358 -9.78 17.71 -28.08
CA ILE A 358 -10.24 16.44 -27.54
C ILE A 358 -9.96 15.33 -28.55
N ARG A 359 -9.20 14.33 -28.13
CA ARG A 359 -8.84 13.18 -28.97
C ARG A 359 -10.08 12.38 -29.35
N ARG A 360 -10.08 11.87 -30.59
CA ARG A 360 -11.16 10.99 -31.08
C ARG A 360 -11.27 9.70 -30.27
N ASP A 361 -10.13 9.17 -29.82
CA ASP A 361 -10.04 7.94 -29.04
C ASP A 361 -10.07 8.18 -27.51
N ARG A 362 -10.79 9.22 -27.07
CA ARG A 362 -10.88 9.64 -25.67
C ARG A 362 -11.34 8.55 -24.70
N LEU A 363 -10.92 8.68 -23.44
CA LEU A 363 -11.53 7.93 -22.34
C LEU A 363 -12.99 8.35 -22.15
N PRO A 364 -13.86 7.45 -21.64
CA PRO A 364 -15.21 7.83 -21.25
C PRO A 364 -15.19 8.99 -20.24
N GLY A 365 -15.92 10.07 -20.53
CA GLY A 365 -15.88 11.33 -19.77
C GLY A 365 -16.61 11.33 -18.42
N GLY A 366 -16.85 10.17 -17.80
CA GLY A 366 -17.46 10.08 -16.48
C GLY A 366 -16.43 10.05 -15.33
N TYR A 367 -16.84 9.51 -14.19
CA TYR A 367 -16.12 9.56 -12.91
C TYR A 367 -16.07 8.19 -12.25
N TYR A 368 -14.93 7.88 -11.63
CA TYR A 368 -14.73 6.68 -10.80
C TYR A 368 -15.25 6.84 -9.37
N CYS A 369 -15.48 8.06 -8.92
CA CYS A 369 -16.04 8.37 -7.60
C CYS A 369 -17.04 9.52 -7.76
N PRO A 370 -17.90 9.76 -6.75
CA PRO A 370 -18.70 10.97 -6.71
C PRO A 370 -17.83 12.22 -6.92
N ASN A 371 -18.27 13.15 -7.79
CA ASN A 371 -17.54 14.38 -8.03
C ASN A 371 -17.45 15.19 -6.71
N PRO A 372 -16.25 15.46 -6.17
CA PRO A 372 -16.09 16.00 -4.81
C PRO A 372 -16.76 17.37 -4.61
N ALA A 373 -16.54 18.30 -5.54
CA ALA A 373 -17.15 19.63 -5.48
C ALA A 373 -18.69 19.58 -5.54
N THR A 374 -19.26 18.74 -6.42
CA THR A 374 -20.72 18.56 -6.50
C THR A 374 -21.27 17.91 -5.23
N PHE A 375 -20.50 16.98 -4.64
CA PHE A 375 -20.86 16.31 -3.40
C PHE A 375 -20.96 17.31 -2.24
N ALA A 376 -19.97 18.18 -2.08
CA ALA A 376 -19.88 19.15 -0.99
C ALA A 376 -21.03 20.20 -1.01
N ILE A 377 -21.46 20.64 -2.20
CA ILE A 377 -22.49 21.68 -2.36
C ILE A 377 -23.91 21.11 -2.54
N ALA A 378 -24.09 19.80 -2.39
CA ALA A 378 -25.37 19.16 -2.66
C ALA A 378 -26.42 19.54 -1.60
N ASN A 379 -27.62 19.95 -2.04
CA ASN A 379 -28.76 20.17 -1.14
C ASN A 379 -29.14 18.91 -0.34
N SER A 380 -28.78 17.72 -0.84
CA SER A 380 -29.00 16.43 -0.20
C SER A 380 -27.72 15.86 0.43
N LEU A 381 -26.78 16.71 0.83
CA LEU A 381 -25.50 16.33 1.45
C LEU A 381 -25.63 15.25 2.54
N PRO A 382 -26.59 15.30 3.49
CA PRO A 382 -26.69 14.25 4.51
C PRO A 382 -26.95 12.87 3.92
N ARG A 383 -27.80 12.78 2.88
CA ARG A 383 -28.11 11.54 2.16
C ARG A 383 -26.95 11.09 1.28
N PHE A 384 -26.23 12.02 0.67
CA PHE A 384 -25.02 11.73 -0.11
C PHE A 384 -23.95 11.11 0.79
N LEU A 385 -23.69 11.73 1.95
CA LEU A 385 -22.75 11.24 2.95
C LEU A 385 -23.13 9.86 3.45
N GLU A 386 -24.37 9.67 3.87
CA GLU A 386 -24.87 8.39 4.37
C GLU A 386 -24.73 7.26 3.32
N THR A 387 -25.13 7.54 2.06
CA THR A 387 -25.03 6.55 0.98
C THR A 387 -23.59 6.23 0.64
N TRP A 388 -22.71 7.24 0.52
CA TRP A 388 -21.29 7.03 0.25
C TRP A 388 -20.64 6.17 1.34
N LEU A 389 -20.81 6.54 2.62
CA LEU A 389 -20.21 5.81 3.74
C LEU A 389 -20.71 4.37 3.84
N THR A 390 -21.96 4.11 3.41
CA THR A 390 -22.53 2.74 3.39
C THR A 390 -21.82 1.86 2.35
N ILE A 391 -21.64 2.34 1.13
CA ILE A 391 -21.03 1.53 0.04
C ILE A 391 -19.50 1.58 0.05
N ARG A 392 -18.91 2.57 0.71
CA ARG A 392 -17.48 2.88 0.65
C ARG A 392 -16.57 1.67 0.92
N PRO A 393 -16.75 0.85 1.98
CA PRO A 393 -15.84 -0.27 2.25
C PRO A 393 -15.77 -1.27 1.08
N ALA A 394 -16.93 -1.66 0.56
CA ALA A 394 -17.03 -2.59 -0.57
C ALA A 394 -16.56 -1.95 -1.88
N TRP A 395 -16.83 -0.65 -2.08
CA TRP A 395 -16.35 0.09 -3.24
C TRP A 395 -14.83 0.22 -3.27
N LEU A 396 -14.18 0.53 -2.14
CA LEU A 396 -12.72 0.63 -2.07
C LEU A 396 -12.05 -0.73 -2.29
N LEU A 397 -12.62 -1.80 -1.76
CA LEU A 397 -12.14 -3.16 -2.02
C LEU A 397 -12.25 -3.52 -3.51
N TYR A 398 -13.39 -3.22 -4.13
CA TYR A 398 -13.61 -3.42 -5.55
C TYR A 398 -12.66 -2.58 -6.41
N ALA A 399 -12.46 -1.30 -6.05
CA ALA A 399 -11.54 -0.42 -6.75
C ALA A 399 -10.10 -0.91 -6.65
N ALA A 400 -9.68 -1.38 -5.47
CA ALA A 400 -8.37 -1.98 -5.29
C ALA A 400 -8.22 -3.23 -6.18
N ASP A 401 -9.16 -4.18 -6.08
CA ASP A 401 -9.13 -5.38 -6.92
C ASP A 401 -9.07 -5.04 -8.42
N ALA A 402 -9.92 -4.12 -8.89
CA ALA A 402 -9.94 -3.73 -10.30
C ALA A 402 -8.61 -3.08 -10.74
N VAL A 403 -8.05 -2.16 -9.95
CA VAL A 403 -6.78 -1.49 -10.26
C VAL A 403 -5.60 -2.47 -10.23
N TYR A 404 -5.55 -3.37 -9.24
CA TYR A 404 -4.43 -4.30 -9.09
C TYR A 404 -4.54 -5.54 -10.01
N ALA A 405 -5.75 -5.98 -10.36
CA ALA A 405 -6.01 -6.99 -11.39
C ALA A 405 -5.91 -6.43 -12.82
N ASN A 406 -5.92 -5.10 -13.00
CA ASN A 406 -6.10 -4.40 -14.28
C ASN A 406 -7.43 -4.72 -14.97
N THR A 407 -8.48 -4.83 -14.17
CA THR A 407 -9.85 -4.98 -14.66
C THR A 407 -10.42 -3.58 -14.93
N PRO A 408 -11.19 -3.38 -16.01
CA PRO A 408 -11.83 -2.09 -16.28
C PRO A 408 -12.73 -1.67 -15.12
N MET A 409 -12.45 -0.49 -14.57
CA MET A 409 -13.32 0.17 -13.61
C MET A 409 -14.50 0.83 -14.34
N PRO A 410 -15.72 0.73 -13.79
CA PRO A 410 -16.87 1.40 -14.36
C PRO A 410 -16.69 2.91 -14.22
N ASN A 411 -16.80 3.60 -15.33
CA ASN A 411 -16.68 5.04 -15.43
C ASN A 411 -18.09 5.61 -15.66
N LEU A 412 -18.64 6.33 -14.66
CA LEU A 412 -20.06 6.66 -14.60
C LEU A 412 -20.32 8.15 -14.80
N SER A 413 -21.45 8.48 -15.42
CA SER A 413 -21.85 9.88 -15.53
C SER A 413 -22.17 10.49 -14.16
N LYS A 414 -22.03 11.82 -14.05
CA LYS A 414 -22.44 12.60 -12.87
C LYS A 414 -23.90 12.32 -12.48
N HIS A 415 -24.77 12.13 -13.46
CA HIS A 415 -26.20 11.85 -13.23
C HIS A 415 -26.44 10.49 -12.55
N VAL A 416 -25.68 9.45 -12.92
CA VAL A 416 -25.80 8.11 -12.31
C VAL A 416 -25.29 8.13 -10.86
N TRP A 417 -24.14 8.77 -10.61
CA TRP A 417 -23.65 8.97 -9.24
C TRP A 417 -24.65 9.72 -8.36
N ASN A 418 -25.17 10.86 -8.83
CA ASN A 418 -26.14 11.64 -8.06
C ASN A 418 -27.46 10.88 -7.85
N ALA A 419 -27.89 10.08 -8.83
CA ALA A 419 -29.07 9.24 -8.69
C ALA A 419 -28.86 8.20 -7.57
N LEU A 420 -27.72 7.51 -7.52
CA LEU A 420 -27.39 6.59 -6.43
C LEU A 420 -27.40 7.29 -5.07
N LEU A 421 -26.68 8.41 -4.97
CA LEU A 421 -26.41 9.09 -3.70
C LEU A 421 -27.65 9.72 -3.06
N VAL A 422 -28.69 10.04 -3.85
CA VAL A 422 -29.93 10.63 -3.35
C VAL A 422 -31.02 9.61 -3.03
N MET A 423 -30.88 8.35 -3.47
CA MET A 423 -31.92 7.33 -3.33
C MET A 423 -32.24 7.02 -1.86
N SER A 424 -33.54 6.98 -1.53
CA SER A 424 -34.01 6.40 -0.28
C SER A 424 -33.92 4.87 -0.31
N ASP A 425 -33.95 4.26 0.86
CA ASP A 425 -33.89 2.79 1.00
C ASP A 425 -35.04 2.11 0.23
N ASP A 426 -36.26 2.66 0.27
CA ASP A 426 -37.39 2.16 -0.52
C ASP A 426 -37.16 2.29 -2.04
N GLN A 427 -36.57 3.40 -2.48
CA GLN A 427 -36.21 3.57 -3.89
C GLN A 427 -35.12 2.57 -4.32
N ARG A 428 -34.17 2.24 -3.45
CA ARG A 428 -33.15 1.21 -3.70
C ARG A 428 -33.79 -0.17 -3.84
N ARG A 429 -34.69 -0.53 -2.91
CA ARG A 429 -35.47 -1.78 -2.96
C ARG A 429 -36.28 -1.89 -4.25
N HIS A 430 -37.05 -0.86 -4.59
CA HIS A 430 -37.85 -0.84 -5.82
C HIS A 430 -36.98 -0.94 -7.08
N ALA A 431 -35.86 -0.23 -7.13
CA ALA A 431 -34.96 -0.27 -8.27
C ALA A 431 -34.21 -1.61 -8.39
N ALA A 432 -33.88 -2.28 -7.28
CA ALA A 432 -33.26 -3.60 -7.30
C ALA A 432 -34.20 -4.70 -7.80
N LEU A 433 -35.51 -4.56 -7.57
CA LEU A 433 -36.54 -5.47 -8.12
C LEU A 433 -36.77 -5.28 -9.62
N GLN A 434 -36.38 -4.13 -10.19
CA GLN A 434 -36.55 -3.83 -11.61
C GLN A 434 -35.26 -4.16 -12.38
N THR A 435 -35.21 -5.35 -12.99
CA THR A 435 -34.06 -5.83 -13.79
C THR A 435 -33.80 -4.98 -15.04
N THR A 436 -34.82 -4.29 -15.56
CA THR A 436 -34.73 -3.38 -16.70
C THR A 436 -35.59 -2.14 -16.49
N PRO A 437 -35.14 -0.93 -16.90
CA PRO A 437 -35.94 0.27 -16.80
C PRO A 437 -37.21 0.16 -17.67
N PRO A 438 -38.38 0.64 -17.21
CA PRO A 438 -39.60 0.61 -18.00
C PRO A 438 -39.44 1.34 -19.34
N PRO A 439 -40.03 0.84 -20.45
CA PRO A 439 -40.05 1.56 -21.72
C PRO A 439 -40.67 2.95 -21.53
N GLY A 440 -39.98 4.00 -22.00
CA GLY A 440 -40.46 5.39 -21.87
C GLY A 440 -40.27 6.04 -20.49
N CYS A 441 -39.55 5.41 -19.55
CA CYS A 441 -39.26 6.04 -18.26
C CYS A 441 -38.35 7.28 -18.39
N ASN A 442 -38.46 8.18 -17.41
CA ASN A 442 -37.66 9.40 -17.39
C ASN A 442 -36.16 9.11 -17.14
N ALA A 443 -35.30 10.08 -17.48
CA ALA A 443 -33.85 9.96 -17.33
C ALA A 443 -33.40 9.61 -15.89
N SER A 444 -34.12 10.12 -14.89
CA SER A 444 -33.84 9.84 -13.47
C SER A 444 -34.06 8.35 -13.13
N THR A 445 -35.15 7.76 -13.62
CA THR A 445 -35.46 6.33 -13.39
C THR A 445 -34.43 5.44 -14.07
N LYS A 446 -34.01 5.79 -15.28
CA LYS A 446 -32.94 5.10 -16.00
C LYS A 446 -31.62 5.16 -15.23
N ALA A 447 -31.24 6.34 -14.72
CA ALA A 447 -30.02 6.51 -13.94
C ALA A 447 -30.03 5.72 -12.61
N ARG A 448 -31.19 5.65 -11.93
CA ARG A 448 -31.34 4.82 -10.70
C ARG A 448 -31.21 3.32 -10.99
N SER A 449 -31.81 2.85 -12.09
CA SER A 449 -31.69 1.44 -12.51
C SER A 449 -30.24 1.09 -12.88
N GLU A 450 -29.56 1.96 -13.62
CA GLU A 450 -28.14 1.80 -13.95
C GLU A 450 -27.25 1.79 -12.70
N ALA A 451 -27.49 2.71 -11.76
CA ALA A 451 -26.81 2.74 -10.48
C ALA A 451 -27.01 1.43 -9.70
N MET A 452 -28.25 0.97 -9.49
CA MET A 452 -28.50 -0.22 -8.69
C MET A 452 -27.99 -1.50 -9.33
N LYS A 453 -27.99 -1.59 -10.67
CA LYS A 453 -27.36 -2.71 -11.38
C LYS A 453 -25.90 -2.89 -11.02
N LEU A 454 -25.17 -1.79 -10.78
CA LEU A 454 -23.75 -1.82 -10.44
C LEU A 454 -23.50 -1.85 -8.93
N PHE A 455 -24.22 -1.03 -8.16
CA PHE A 455 -23.95 -0.80 -6.74
C PHE A 455 -24.76 -1.66 -5.79
N GLY A 456 -25.79 -2.36 -6.26
CA GLY A 456 -26.61 -3.23 -5.39
C GLY A 456 -25.76 -4.21 -4.58
N ARG A 457 -24.73 -4.79 -5.19
CA ARG A 457 -23.76 -5.70 -4.54
C ARG A 457 -22.86 -5.08 -3.46
N PHE A 458 -22.80 -3.75 -3.38
CA PHE A 458 -21.95 -3.04 -2.42
C PHE A 458 -22.72 -2.59 -1.18
N PHE A 459 -24.04 -2.75 -1.16
CA PHE A 459 -24.82 -2.56 0.05
C PHE A 459 -24.63 -3.76 0.98
N PRO A 460 -24.51 -3.52 2.31
CA PRO A 460 -24.20 -4.57 3.27
C PRO A 460 -25.38 -5.52 3.53
N SER A 461 -26.62 -5.06 3.30
CA SER A 461 -27.83 -5.85 3.51
C SER A 461 -28.55 -6.10 2.19
N SER A 462 -29.21 -7.26 2.11
CA SER A 462 -30.02 -7.66 0.96
C SER A 462 -31.29 -6.81 0.79
N ASP A 463 -31.68 -6.07 1.82
CA ASP A 463 -32.80 -5.12 1.78
C ASP A 463 -32.36 -3.69 1.45
N PHE A 464 -31.07 -3.45 1.19
CA PHE A 464 -30.47 -2.15 0.84
C PHE A 464 -30.69 -1.03 1.89
N ALA A 465 -31.00 -1.41 3.13
CA ALA A 465 -31.12 -0.48 4.25
C ALA A 465 -29.76 0.14 4.58
N THR A 466 -29.78 1.42 4.95
CA THR A 466 -28.61 2.03 5.58
C THR A 466 -28.41 1.42 6.99
N PRO A 467 -27.23 0.90 7.34
CA PRO A 467 -26.92 0.46 8.71
C PRO A 467 -27.01 1.62 9.70
N SER A 468 -27.48 1.36 10.92
CA SER A 468 -27.59 2.37 12.01
C SER A 468 -26.25 3.03 12.37
N THR A 469 -25.14 2.37 12.05
CA THR A 469 -23.80 2.89 12.23
C THR A 469 -22.93 2.49 11.05
N VAL A 470 -22.24 3.45 10.46
CA VAL A 470 -21.27 3.26 9.37
C VAL A 470 -19.90 3.75 9.82
N LYS A 471 -18.83 3.19 9.24
CA LYS A 471 -17.45 3.48 9.63
C LYS A 471 -16.72 4.22 8.51
N TRP A 472 -16.10 5.35 8.84
CA TRP A 472 -15.20 6.10 7.96
C TRP A 472 -13.80 6.12 8.58
N PHE A 473 -12.88 5.31 8.03
CA PHE A 473 -11.62 4.96 8.69
C PHE A 473 -11.86 4.63 10.16
N ASP A 474 -11.22 5.26 11.13
CA ASP A 474 -11.40 4.96 12.55
C ASP A 474 -12.58 5.70 13.22
N ILE A 475 -13.35 6.46 12.44
CA ILE A 475 -14.50 7.24 12.93
C ILE A 475 -15.79 6.46 12.71
N GLN A 476 -16.55 6.22 13.77
CA GLN A 476 -17.92 5.72 13.69
C GLN A 476 -18.91 6.86 13.48
N VAL A 477 -19.87 6.68 12.57
CA VAL A 477 -20.87 7.67 12.20
C VAL A 477 -22.25 7.03 12.34
N THR A 478 -23.09 7.63 13.18
CA THR A 478 -24.47 7.18 13.40
C THR A 478 -25.38 7.65 12.26
N THR A 479 -26.28 6.78 11.80
CA THR A 479 -27.30 7.09 10.78
C THR A 479 -28.70 7.02 11.43
N PRO A 480 -29.72 7.71 10.88
CA PRO A 480 -29.67 8.59 9.71
C PRO A 480 -28.92 9.89 9.99
N ILE A 481 -28.13 10.36 9.03
CA ILE A 481 -27.40 11.62 9.17
C ILE A 481 -28.39 12.76 8.92
N ARG A 482 -28.77 13.49 9.98
CA ARG A 482 -29.64 14.68 9.86
C ARG A 482 -28.85 15.95 9.63
N LYS A 483 -27.81 16.15 10.44
CA LYS A 483 -26.88 17.28 10.35
C LYS A 483 -25.45 16.72 10.34
N PRO A 484 -24.80 16.68 9.16
CA PRO A 484 -23.40 16.27 9.05
C PRO A 484 -22.49 17.19 9.89
N ASP A 485 -21.46 16.61 10.50
CA ASP A 485 -20.35 17.39 11.06
C ASP A 485 -19.48 17.93 9.92
N ASP A 486 -19.29 19.24 9.86
CA ASP A 486 -18.51 19.90 8.80
C ASP A 486 -17.06 19.40 8.76
N ASN A 487 -16.48 18.98 9.90
CA ASN A 487 -15.14 18.40 9.92
C ASN A 487 -15.15 17.03 9.23
N LEU A 488 -16.07 16.14 9.61
CA LEU A 488 -16.26 14.86 8.91
C LEU A 488 -16.50 15.06 7.41
N VAL A 489 -17.38 16.00 7.01
CA VAL A 489 -17.65 16.27 5.60
C VAL A 489 -16.40 16.73 4.88
N ARG A 490 -15.66 17.70 5.43
CA ARG A 490 -14.39 18.17 4.83
C ARG A 490 -13.41 17.02 4.62
N LYS A 491 -13.30 16.10 5.57
CA LYS A 491 -12.43 14.92 5.47
C LYS A 491 -12.89 13.92 4.40
N VAL A 492 -14.20 13.68 4.29
CA VAL A 492 -14.78 12.81 3.25
C VAL A 492 -14.68 13.45 1.87
N VAL A 493 -14.86 14.76 1.76
CA VAL A 493 -14.67 15.50 0.50
C VAL A 493 -13.20 15.46 0.08
N TRP A 494 -12.26 15.64 1.01
CA TRP A 494 -10.83 15.44 0.77
C TRP A 494 -10.54 14.03 0.24
N GLU A 495 -11.12 13.00 0.88
CA GLU A 495 -10.99 11.61 0.44
C GLU A 495 -11.43 11.43 -1.02
N LEU A 496 -12.57 12.02 -1.39
CA LEU A 496 -13.09 11.95 -2.75
C LEU A 496 -12.16 12.64 -3.75
N TYR A 497 -11.56 13.79 -3.41
CA TYR A 497 -10.56 14.46 -4.25
C TYR A 497 -9.34 13.56 -4.45
N GLU A 498 -8.78 13.03 -3.36
CA GLU A 498 -7.58 12.20 -3.38
C GLU A 498 -7.81 10.91 -4.19
N LEU A 499 -8.89 10.18 -3.88
CA LEU A 499 -9.21 8.93 -4.56
C LEU A 499 -9.53 9.14 -6.05
N SER A 500 -10.28 10.20 -6.38
CA SER A 500 -10.57 10.53 -7.77
C SER A 500 -9.29 10.84 -8.54
N PHE A 501 -8.40 11.67 -7.99
CA PHE A 501 -7.13 12.02 -8.61
C PHE A 501 -6.26 10.78 -8.88
N ARG A 502 -6.09 9.89 -7.89
CA ARG A 502 -5.28 8.68 -8.04
C ARG A 502 -5.81 7.73 -9.12
N LEU A 503 -7.13 7.51 -9.13
CA LEU A 503 -7.78 6.65 -10.12
C LEU A 503 -7.75 7.27 -11.52
N GLU A 504 -7.94 8.59 -11.62
CA GLU A 504 -7.85 9.35 -12.86
C GLU A 504 -6.45 9.33 -13.46
N LEU A 505 -5.41 9.56 -12.64
CA LEU A 505 -4.02 9.45 -13.05
C LEU A 505 -3.70 8.04 -13.55
N SER A 506 -4.12 7.01 -12.82
CA SER A 506 -3.90 5.61 -13.22
C SER A 506 -4.59 5.27 -14.54
N ALA A 507 -5.83 5.71 -14.74
CA ALA A 507 -6.58 5.45 -15.97
C ALA A 507 -5.98 6.19 -17.16
N LEU A 508 -5.57 7.45 -16.95
CA LEU A 508 -4.91 8.25 -17.97
C LEU A 508 -3.59 7.61 -18.39
N ASP A 509 -2.73 7.21 -17.45
CA ASP A 509 -1.47 6.52 -17.74
C ASP A 509 -1.71 5.22 -18.51
N TYR A 510 -2.68 4.41 -18.06
CA TYR A 510 -3.04 3.16 -18.70
C TYR A 510 -3.41 3.36 -20.17
N LYS A 511 -4.16 4.42 -20.49
CA LYS A 511 -4.54 4.80 -21.85
C LYS A 511 -3.36 5.34 -22.65
N MET A 512 -2.58 6.27 -22.08
CA MET A 512 -1.49 6.96 -22.78
C MET A 512 -0.36 6.02 -23.19
N ARG A 513 -0.15 4.96 -22.42
CA ARG A 513 0.88 3.94 -22.67
C ARG A 513 0.35 2.70 -23.41
N ASP A 514 -0.93 2.71 -23.77
CA ASP A 514 -1.63 1.55 -24.31
C ASP A 514 -1.34 0.29 -23.48
N MET A 515 -1.51 0.40 -22.16
CA MET A 515 -1.17 -0.68 -21.23
C MET A 515 -2.03 -1.93 -21.44
N GLN A 516 -3.19 -1.80 -22.08
CA GLN A 516 -4.05 -2.93 -22.46
C GLN A 516 -3.32 -3.91 -23.38
N SER A 517 -2.48 -3.42 -24.30
CA SER A 517 -1.70 -4.28 -25.20
C SER A 517 -0.44 -4.86 -24.54
N LYS A 518 -0.11 -4.43 -23.31
CA LYS A 518 1.12 -4.84 -22.62
C LYS A 518 0.91 -6.11 -21.78
N PRO A 519 1.93 -6.99 -21.72
CA PRO A 519 1.97 -8.13 -20.82
C PRO A 519 1.70 -7.77 -19.35
N ALA A 520 1.13 -8.72 -18.60
CA ALA A 520 0.82 -8.53 -17.18
C ALA A 520 2.00 -8.06 -16.31
N PRO A 521 3.24 -8.55 -16.48
CA PRO A 521 4.38 -8.08 -15.69
C PRO A 521 4.70 -6.59 -15.92
N LEU A 522 4.60 -6.11 -17.16
CA LEU A 522 4.82 -4.70 -17.47
C LEU A 522 3.69 -3.81 -16.90
N ARG A 523 2.46 -4.30 -16.91
CA ARG A 523 1.34 -3.64 -16.21
C ARG A 523 1.58 -3.53 -14.70
N ALA A 524 2.04 -4.61 -14.08
CA ALA A 524 2.35 -4.63 -12.65
C ALA A 524 3.51 -3.68 -12.30
N SER A 525 4.60 -3.72 -13.07
CA SER A 525 5.74 -2.81 -12.90
C SER A 525 5.32 -1.35 -13.05
N ARG A 526 4.54 -1.03 -14.09
CA ARG A 526 4.05 0.33 -14.32
C ARG A 526 3.18 0.84 -13.18
N ARG A 527 2.32 -0.02 -12.63
CA ARG A 527 1.49 0.31 -11.47
C ARG A 527 2.33 0.56 -10.21
N SER A 528 3.42 -0.19 -10.01
CA SER A 528 4.37 0.08 -8.92
C SER A 528 4.99 1.47 -9.05
N GLN A 529 5.39 1.86 -10.27
CA GLN A 529 5.88 3.21 -10.55
C GLN A 529 4.80 4.28 -10.32
N LEU A 530 3.56 4.06 -10.75
CA LEU A 530 2.46 5.01 -10.49
C LEU A 530 2.22 5.17 -8.98
N SER A 531 2.30 4.06 -8.25
CA SER A 531 2.10 4.05 -6.80
C SER A 531 3.18 4.88 -6.09
N SER A 532 4.41 4.96 -6.61
CA SER A 532 5.46 5.79 -6.01
C SER A 532 5.21 7.30 -6.10
N CYS A 533 4.18 7.74 -6.81
CA CYS A 533 3.72 9.14 -6.78
C CYS A 533 3.03 9.51 -5.46
N PHE A 534 2.74 8.52 -4.60
CA PHE A 534 1.98 8.68 -3.37
C PHE A 534 2.76 8.17 -2.15
N PRO A 535 2.67 8.83 -0.98
CA PRO A 535 3.42 8.45 0.22
C PRO A 535 3.14 7.03 0.70
N ASP A 536 1.90 6.57 0.60
CA ASP A 536 1.45 5.24 1.01
C ASP A 536 1.68 4.16 -0.07
N ARG A 537 2.30 4.53 -1.19
CA ARG A 537 2.56 3.65 -2.34
C ARG A 537 1.33 2.86 -2.79
N ARG A 538 0.16 3.51 -2.78
CA ARG A 538 -1.11 2.90 -3.19
C ARG A 538 -1.92 3.81 -4.10
N LEU A 539 -2.63 3.22 -5.05
CA LEU A 539 -3.58 3.93 -5.91
C LEU A 539 -4.97 4.05 -5.27
N VAL A 540 -5.29 3.17 -4.32
CA VAL A 540 -6.51 3.22 -3.52
C VAL A 540 -6.11 3.42 -2.07
N ILE A 541 -6.56 4.53 -1.50
CA ILE A 541 -6.27 4.93 -0.11
C ILE A 541 -6.82 3.94 0.90
N THR A 542 -6.05 3.67 1.96
CA THR A 542 -6.45 2.77 3.05
C THR A 542 -6.46 3.42 4.43
N HIS A 543 -5.91 4.63 4.56
CA HIS A 543 -5.97 5.42 5.80
C HIS A 543 -6.16 6.91 5.48
N TYR A 544 -6.65 7.67 6.46
CA TYR A 544 -6.64 9.13 6.41
C TYR A 544 -5.28 9.67 6.87
N PRO A 545 -4.60 10.55 6.11
CA PRO A 545 -3.30 11.06 6.51
C PRO A 545 -3.40 12.07 7.67
N LEU A 546 -2.37 12.10 8.50
CA LEU A 546 -2.30 12.99 9.68
C LEU A 546 -1.74 14.38 9.35
N ALA A 547 -1.06 14.53 8.22
CA ALA A 547 -0.43 15.78 7.79
C ALA A 547 -0.43 15.91 6.27
N ASN A 548 -0.23 17.15 5.79
CA ASN A 548 -0.01 17.43 4.37
C ASN A 548 1.33 16.81 3.93
N VAL A 549 1.26 15.70 3.20
CA VAL A 549 2.41 14.93 2.69
C VAL A 549 2.29 14.71 1.18
N GLY A 550 3.30 14.14 0.54
CA GLY A 550 3.23 13.85 -0.89
C GLY A 550 3.23 15.13 -1.73
N LEU A 551 2.36 15.16 -2.73
CA LEU A 551 2.09 16.35 -3.55
C LEU A 551 1.52 17.52 -2.73
N ALA A 552 0.91 17.25 -1.58
CA ALA A 552 0.37 18.27 -0.67
C ALA A 552 1.43 18.84 0.30
N ALA A 553 2.65 18.31 0.35
CA ALA A 553 3.69 18.69 1.33
C ALA A 553 3.97 20.20 1.37
N LEU A 554 4.00 20.82 2.54
CA LEU A 554 4.16 22.28 2.63
C LEU A 554 5.57 22.77 2.30
N HIS A 555 6.56 21.89 2.39
CA HIS A 555 7.96 22.22 2.11
C HIS A 555 8.39 21.65 0.74
N PRO A 556 9.01 22.47 -0.15
CA PRO A 556 9.43 22.03 -1.48
C PRO A 556 10.34 20.78 -1.48
N HIS A 557 11.28 20.67 -0.54
CA HIS A 557 12.19 19.53 -0.47
C HIS A 557 11.45 18.19 -0.24
N SER A 558 10.40 18.18 0.58
CA SER A 558 9.55 17.00 0.81
C SER A 558 8.65 16.67 -0.37
N LEU A 559 8.33 17.66 -1.19
CA LEU A 559 7.54 17.54 -2.42
C LEU A 559 8.36 16.93 -3.57
N ALA A 560 9.66 17.25 -3.65
CA ALA A 560 10.54 16.91 -4.78
C ALA A 560 10.48 15.43 -5.20
N VAL A 561 10.47 14.50 -4.22
CA VAL A 561 10.40 13.05 -4.46
C VAL A 561 9.15 12.67 -5.27
N TYR A 562 8.00 13.27 -4.95
CA TYR A 562 6.72 12.95 -5.55
C TYR A 562 6.52 13.65 -6.90
N VAL A 563 7.02 14.89 -7.03
CA VAL A 563 7.05 15.60 -8.31
C VAL A 563 7.94 14.87 -9.31
N GLU A 564 9.12 14.41 -8.90
CA GLU A 564 10.00 13.61 -9.76
C GLU A 564 9.38 12.27 -10.14
N ALA A 565 8.73 11.58 -9.19
CA ALA A 565 7.99 10.35 -9.49
C ALA A 565 6.91 10.60 -10.54
N LEU A 566 6.11 11.65 -10.37
CA LEU A 566 5.05 12.03 -11.31
C LEU A 566 5.62 12.42 -12.68
N ARG A 567 6.71 13.20 -12.70
CA ARG A 567 7.43 13.55 -13.93
C ARG A 567 7.92 12.32 -14.67
N ARG A 568 8.56 11.36 -13.98
CA ARG A 568 9.05 10.10 -14.59
C ARG A 568 7.93 9.25 -15.20
N ILE A 569 6.74 9.28 -14.61
CA ILE A 569 5.56 8.65 -15.22
C ILE A 569 5.24 9.38 -16.53
N MET A 570 5.10 10.69 -16.48
CA MET A 570 4.63 11.49 -17.61
C MET A 570 5.64 11.62 -18.75
N THR A 571 6.95 11.56 -18.50
CA THR A 571 7.99 11.61 -19.56
C THR A 571 7.88 10.46 -20.56
N THR A 572 7.22 9.37 -20.16
CA THR A 572 6.98 8.21 -21.01
C THR A 572 5.71 8.32 -21.87
N TRP A 573 4.95 9.41 -21.72
CA TRP A 573 3.79 9.75 -22.55
C TRP A 573 4.24 10.45 -23.84
N PRO A 574 3.32 10.65 -24.82
CA PRO A 574 3.62 11.47 -26.00
C PRO A 574 3.82 12.98 -25.70
N ASP A 575 4.66 13.63 -26.50
CA ASP A 575 5.01 15.07 -26.50
C ASP A 575 5.54 15.63 -25.16
N THR A 576 6.63 15.05 -24.64
CA THR A 576 7.15 15.32 -23.28
C THR A 576 8.34 16.28 -23.25
N ASN A 577 8.49 17.12 -24.28
CA ASN A 577 9.62 18.05 -24.41
C ASN A 577 9.73 19.06 -23.25
N SER A 578 8.62 19.38 -22.59
CA SER A 578 8.61 20.25 -21.40
C SER A 578 9.06 19.55 -20.11
N LEU A 579 9.13 18.22 -20.08
CA LEU A 579 9.36 17.43 -18.85
C LEU A 579 10.81 16.95 -18.69
N GLN A 580 11.77 17.54 -19.38
CA GLN A 580 13.14 17.01 -19.47
C GLN A 580 13.97 17.23 -18.20
N ILE A 581 13.64 18.26 -17.41
CA ILE A 581 14.41 18.65 -16.22
C ILE A 581 14.02 17.74 -15.05
N PRO A 582 14.93 16.89 -14.54
CA PRO A 582 14.69 16.13 -13.30
C PRO A 582 14.80 17.03 -12.08
N VAL A 583 14.21 16.59 -10.98
CA VAL A 583 14.36 17.25 -9.68
C VAL A 583 14.73 16.27 -8.57
N ARG A 584 15.52 16.74 -7.61
CA ARG A 584 15.95 16.00 -6.43
C ARG A 584 15.65 16.80 -5.15
N PRO A 585 15.56 16.15 -3.98
CA PRO A 585 15.33 16.85 -2.72
C PRO A 585 16.37 17.91 -2.38
N GLU A 586 17.62 17.73 -2.82
CA GLU A 586 18.73 18.67 -2.62
C GLU A 586 18.71 19.91 -3.54
N ASP A 587 17.81 19.95 -4.52
CA ASP A 587 17.71 21.09 -5.44
C ASP A 587 17.10 22.32 -4.77
N THR A 588 17.27 23.49 -5.39
CA THR A 588 16.74 24.73 -4.84
C THR A 588 15.21 24.70 -4.78
N PRO A 589 14.57 25.30 -3.74
CA PRO A 589 13.11 25.38 -3.65
C PRO A 589 12.45 25.94 -4.91
N GLN A 590 13.07 26.93 -5.55
CA GLN A 590 12.55 27.54 -6.77
C GLN A 590 12.53 26.54 -7.92
N LEU A 591 13.62 25.80 -8.15
CA LEU A 591 13.68 24.78 -9.19
C LEU A 591 12.61 23.69 -8.98
N ILE A 592 12.43 23.25 -7.73
CA ILE A 592 11.40 22.26 -7.40
C ILE A 592 9.99 22.75 -7.76
N LEU A 593 9.67 24.00 -7.43
CA LEU A 593 8.38 24.60 -7.72
C LEU A 593 8.17 24.86 -9.22
N ASP A 594 9.23 25.21 -9.96
CA ASP A 594 9.19 25.40 -11.42
C ASP A 594 8.94 24.07 -12.14
N VAL A 595 9.60 22.99 -11.68
CA VAL A 595 9.36 21.63 -12.18
C VAL A 595 7.95 21.16 -11.79
N GLU A 596 7.48 21.40 -10.57
CA GLU A 596 6.09 21.12 -10.15
C GLU A 596 5.12 21.79 -11.13
N HIS A 597 5.23 23.11 -11.32
CA HIS A 597 4.36 23.87 -12.22
C HIS A 597 4.32 23.27 -13.63
N THR A 598 5.48 22.86 -14.17
CA THR A 598 5.58 22.29 -15.51
C THR A 598 4.91 20.91 -15.61
N VAL A 599 5.13 20.05 -14.61
CA VAL A 599 4.51 18.71 -14.51
C VAL A 599 3.00 18.80 -14.37
N VAL A 600 2.49 19.66 -13.48
CA VAL A 600 1.04 19.76 -13.22
C VAL A 600 0.30 20.41 -14.38
N SER A 601 0.91 21.40 -15.06
CA SER A 601 0.34 22.02 -16.27
C SER A 601 0.23 21.00 -17.40
N PHE A 602 1.27 20.19 -17.60
CA PHE A 602 1.25 19.11 -18.58
C PHE A 602 0.15 18.08 -18.27
N TYR A 603 0.01 17.67 -17.00
CA TYR A 603 -1.04 16.74 -16.57
C TYR A 603 -2.44 17.28 -16.86
N CYS A 604 -2.75 18.49 -16.38
CA CYS A 604 -4.10 19.06 -16.50
C CYS A 604 -4.52 19.21 -17.97
N GLN A 605 -3.61 19.69 -18.83
CA GLN A 605 -3.89 19.79 -20.26
C GLN A 605 -4.09 18.41 -20.90
N ARG A 606 -3.20 17.45 -20.61
CA ARG A 606 -3.32 16.08 -21.15
C ARG A 606 -4.57 15.37 -20.70
N PHE A 607 -4.98 15.57 -19.45
CA PHE A 607 -6.21 15.03 -18.95
C PHE A 607 -7.41 15.57 -19.73
N PHE A 608 -7.47 16.89 -19.99
CA PHE A 608 -8.52 17.46 -20.81
C PHE A 608 -8.51 16.91 -22.25
N ASP A 609 -7.36 16.88 -22.91
CA ASP A 609 -7.21 16.37 -24.27
C ASP A 609 -7.71 14.90 -24.40
N VAL A 610 -7.54 14.07 -23.36
CA VAL A 610 -7.88 12.64 -23.36
C VAL A 610 -9.25 12.32 -22.76
N CYS A 611 -9.74 13.10 -21.80
CA CYS A 611 -11.00 12.81 -21.08
C CYS A 611 -12.13 13.75 -21.47
N GLY A 612 -11.83 14.91 -22.08
CA GLY A 612 -12.81 15.93 -22.48
C GLY A 612 -13.49 16.66 -21.33
N ARG A 613 -12.90 16.64 -20.14
CA ARG A 613 -13.38 17.36 -18.95
C ARG A 613 -12.21 17.79 -18.06
N ALA A 614 -12.48 18.72 -17.15
CA ALA A 614 -11.55 19.09 -16.08
C ALA A 614 -11.16 17.88 -15.22
N ALA A 615 -9.87 17.81 -14.86
CA ALA A 615 -9.33 16.83 -13.93
C ALA A 615 -9.78 17.11 -12.49
N VAL A 616 -9.92 16.07 -11.68
CA VAL A 616 -9.96 16.25 -10.23
C VAL A 616 -8.52 16.40 -9.73
N ILE A 617 -8.22 17.53 -9.08
CA ILE A 617 -6.87 17.87 -8.62
C ILE A 617 -6.68 17.57 -7.12
N PRO A 618 -5.43 17.28 -6.68
CA PRO A 618 -5.13 17.03 -5.28
C PRO A 618 -5.36 18.27 -4.40
N HIS A 619 -5.76 18.01 -3.17
CA HIS A 619 -6.14 19.01 -2.18
C HIS A 619 -5.34 18.81 -0.89
N ARG A 620 -5.17 19.89 -0.13
CA ARG A 620 -4.59 19.82 1.22
C ARG A 620 -5.63 19.37 2.23
N LEU A 621 -5.15 18.83 3.34
CA LEU A 621 -6.01 18.48 4.46
C LEU A 621 -6.73 19.74 4.98
N PRO A 622 -7.99 19.60 5.39
CA PRO A 622 -8.72 20.70 6.01
C PRO A 622 -8.01 21.16 7.27
N ALA A 623 -7.95 22.48 7.50
CA ALA A 623 -7.46 23.04 8.75
C ALA A 623 -8.34 22.55 9.92
N HIS A 624 -7.69 22.18 11.02
CA HIS A 624 -8.35 21.72 12.24
C HIS A 624 -9.11 22.83 12.94
#